data_AF-A0A0C2VHK1-F1
#
_entry.id   AF-A0A0C2VHK1-F1
#
_cell.length_a   1.000
_cell.length_b   1.000
_cell.length_c   1.000
_cell.angle_alpha   90.00
_cell.angle_beta   90.00
_cell.angle_gamma   90.00
#
_symmetry.space_group_name_H-M   'P 1'
#
loop_
_entity.id
_entity.type
_entity.pdbx_description
1 polymer ?
#
loop_
_entity_poly.entity_id
_entity_poly.type
_entity_poly.pdbx_seq_one_letter_code
_entity_poly.pdbx_strand_id
1 'polypeptide(L)'
;MSERINSAYVLSTPQWDAHVLRSGQVLRLAGEQIPDLVLREKLDALNRPERSRSEQLIRSRDLPDWRRLPQADSNLRASYDISLPFPADPSLDLRLTNLQLFRTGLAFHVVAHEPTPEEMPSLAQPSNEQMNFGSRIKPGEPHRIRLIVDTITGPILANSTHPGDYPDDPNEPWLYSGRSWRGIAENLFGITTGGEYFLSPPPQGPLWITVSYPEFGLAPTTIEFELPQLL
;
A
#
# COMPACT_ATOMS: atom_id res chain seq x y z
N MET A 1 -11.03 -11.66 35.59
CA MET A 1 -10.33 -10.51 34.96
C MET A 1 -9.02 -11.05 34.43
N SER A 2 -8.91 -11.17 33.11
CA SER A 2 -7.75 -11.76 32.44
C SER A 2 -7.21 -10.73 31.46
N GLU A 3 -6.04 -10.18 31.77
CA GLU A 3 -5.29 -9.31 30.88
C GLU A 3 -4.90 -10.12 29.63
N ARG A 4 -5.60 -9.87 28.52
CA ARG A 4 -5.17 -10.36 27.21
C ARG A 4 -4.06 -9.44 26.74
N ILE A 5 -2.84 -9.89 26.96
CA ILE A 5 -1.62 -9.27 26.43
C ILE A 5 -1.70 -9.34 24.90
N ASN A 6 -2.06 -8.21 24.28
CA ASN A 6 -1.87 -7.95 22.85
C ASN A 6 -0.36 -7.86 22.60
N SER A 7 0.17 -8.80 21.84
CA SER A 7 1.60 -8.84 21.54
C SER A 7 1.83 -9.68 20.29
N ALA A 8 1.93 -9.02 19.14
CA ALA A 8 2.65 -9.55 17.99
C ALA A 8 4.08 -9.00 18.02
N TYR A 9 4.89 -9.47 18.96
CA TYR A 9 6.34 -9.29 18.91
C TYR A 9 6.94 -10.44 18.10
N VAL A 10 7.63 -10.11 17.02
CA VAL A 10 8.60 -11.05 16.42
C VAL A 10 9.97 -10.65 16.95
N LEU A 11 10.39 -11.29 18.04
CA LEU A 11 11.81 -11.41 18.37
C LEU A 11 12.43 -12.34 17.32
N SER A 12 13.27 -11.80 16.46
CA SER A 12 14.10 -12.59 15.55
C SER A 12 15.12 -13.39 16.37
N THR A 13 14.94 -14.70 16.45
CA THR A 13 16.01 -15.62 16.89
C THR A 13 16.69 -16.29 15.68
N PRO A 14 18.00 -16.58 15.78
CA PRO A 14 18.90 -16.58 14.63
C PRO A 14 18.93 -17.94 13.95
N GLN A 15 18.54 -17.95 12.68
CA GLN A 15 19.14 -18.79 11.62
C GLN A 15 18.78 -18.29 10.21
N TRP A 16 18.10 -17.14 10.13
CA TRP A 16 17.80 -16.38 8.91
C TRP A 16 17.90 -14.91 9.31
N ASP A 17 18.70 -14.12 8.62
CA ASP A 17 18.84 -12.69 8.95
C ASP A 17 17.47 -12.00 8.78
N ALA A 18 17.14 -11.06 9.65
CA ALA A 18 15.88 -10.31 9.61
C ALA A 18 15.61 -9.71 8.22
N HIS A 19 16.67 -9.38 7.49
CA HIS A 19 16.63 -8.96 6.10
C HIS A 19 16.00 -10.00 5.17
N VAL A 20 16.38 -11.28 5.27
CA VAL A 20 15.87 -12.34 4.39
C VAL A 20 14.38 -12.61 4.64
N LEU A 21 13.95 -12.56 5.90
CA LEU A 21 12.53 -12.66 6.25
C LEU A 21 11.72 -11.49 5.68
N ARG A 22 12.23 -10.25 5.79
CA ARG A 22 11.59 -9.07 5.19
C ARG A 22 11.51 -9.17 3.67
N SER A 23 12.61 -9.50 2.98
CA SER A 23 12.60 -9.67 1.53
C SER A 23 11.62 -10.76 1.07
N GLY A 24 11.56 -11.89 1.78
CA GLY A 24 10.59 -12.94 1.51
C GLY A 24 9.13 -12.49 1.70
N GLN A 25 8.86 -11.66 2.71
CA GLN A 25 7.53 -11.07 2.92
C GLN A 25 7.13 -10.12 1.79
N VAL A 26 8.04 -9.27 1.31
CA VAL A 26 7.78 -8.39 0.17
C VAL A 26 7.43 -9.21 -1.07
N LEU A 27 8.24 -10.22 -1.42
CA LEU A 27 7.97 -11.10 -2.56
C LEU A 27 6.61 -11.79 -2.44
N ARG A 28 6.30 -12.33 -1.26
CA ARG A 28 5.01 -12.97 -0.97
C ARG A 28 3.84 -12.03 -1.22
N LEU A 29 3.90 -10.83 -0.65
CA LEU A 29 2.84 -9.82 -0.78
C LEU A 29 2.73 -9.29 -2.21
N ALA A 30 3.84 -9.28 -2.94
CA ALA A 30 3.90 -8.92 -4.35
C ALA A 30 3.35 -10.02 -5.27
N GLY A 31 3.00 -11.20 -4.74
CA GLY A 31 2.51 -12.33 -5.51
C GLY A 31 3.60 -13.08 -6.26
N GLU A 32 4.87 -12.82 -5.93
CA GLU A 32 6.02 -13.46 -6.55
C GLU A 32 6.31 -14.83 -5.94
N GLN A 33 6.99 -15.67 -6.72
CA GLN A 33 7.51 -16.93 -6.18
C GLN A 33 8.63 -16.64 -5.19
N ILE A 34 8.54 -17.25 -4.01
CA ILE A 34 9.62 -17.28 -3.03
C ILE A 34 10.49 -18.49 -3.37
N PRO A 35 11.74 -18.31 -3.84
CA PRO A 35 12.56 -19.43 -4.33
C PRO A 35 12.91 -20.44 -3.22
N ASP A 36 13.03 -19.97 -1.98
CA ASP A 36 13.36 -20.79 -0.84
C ASP A 36 12.11 -21.39 -0.17
N LEU A 37 12.03 -22.73 -0.19
CA LEU A 37 10.90 -23.49 0.34
C LEU A 37 10.76 -23.37 1.86
N VAL A 38 11.88 -23.35 2.59
CA VAL A 38 11.91 -23.25 4.06
C VAL A 38 11.46 -21.85 4.49
N LEU A 39 11.91 -20.81 3.78
CA LEU A 39 11.45 -19.45 3.98
C LEU A 39 9.95 -19.32 3.73
N ARG A 40 9.44 -19.93 2.65
CA ARG A 40 8.00 -19.93 2.33
C ARG A 40 7.16 -20.55 3.44
N GLU A 41 7.53 -21.74 3.92
CA GLU A 41 6.82 -22.44 5.01
C GLU A 41 6.83 -21.63 6.32
N LYS A 42 7.95 -20.99 6.64
CA LYS A 42 8.03 -20.08 7.79
C LYS A 42 7.09 -18.89 7.66
N LEU A 43 7.01 -18.28 6.48
CA LEU A 43 6.09 -17.17 6.23
C LEU A 43 4.62 -17.62 6.27
N ASP A 44 4.31 -18.84 5.83
CA ASP A 44 2.97 -19.42 5.96
C ASP A 44 2.54 -19.55 7.42
N ALA A 45 3.46 -19.99 8.29
CA ALA A 45 3.22 -20.13 9.73
C ALA A 45 3.03 -18.78 10.46
N LEU A 46 3.49 -17.67 9.87
CA LEU A 46 3.37 -16.31 10.42
C LEU A 46 2.06 -15.61 10.05
N ASN A 47 1.20 -16.22 9.22
CA ASN A 47 -0.07 -15.60 8.86
C ASN A 47 -0.97 -15.40 10.07
N ARG A 48 -1.50 -14.19 10.20
CA ARG A 48 -2.48 -13.87 11.25
C ARG A 48 -3.79 -14.61 10.95
N PRO A 49 -4.51 -15.06 11.99
CA PRO A 49 -5.88 -15.52 11.83
C PRO A 49 -6.72 -14.38 11.27
N GLU A 50 -7.43 -14.66 10.18
CA GLU A 50 -8.35 -13.69 9.58
C GLU A 50 -9.53 -13.47 10.51
N ARG A 51 -9.91 -12.20 10.72
CA ARG A 51 -11.15 -11.87 11.44
C ARG A 51 -12.34 -12.35 10.64
N SER A 52 -13.44 -12.67 11.34
CA SER A 52 -14.68 -13.04 10.65
C SER A 52 -15.17 -11.89 9.77
N ARG A 53 -15.79 -12.21 8.62
CA ARG A 53 -16.34 -11.19 7.71
C ARG A 53 -17.31 -10.23 8.40
N SER A 54 -18.14 -10.73 9.31
CA SER A 54 -19.09 -9.91 10.06
C SER A 54 -18.39 -8.90 10.97
N GLU A 55 -17.34 -9.33 11.67
CA GLU A 55 -16.53 -8.45 12.51
C GLU A 55 -15.81 -7.38 11.67
N GLN A 56 -15.22 -7.79 10.54
CA GLN A 56 -14.56 -6.87 9.60
C GLN A 56 -15.52 -5.79 9.09
N LEU A 57 -16.77 -6.14 8.78
CA LEU A 57 -17.77 -5.18 8.31
C LEU A 57 -18.16 -4.17 9.41
N ILE A 58 -18.41 -4.65 10.63
CA ILE A 58 -18.72 -3.77 11.78
C ILE A 58 -17.58 -2.79 12.01
N ARG A 59 -16.34 -3.31 12.12
CA ARG A 59 -15.15 -2.50 12.35
C ARG A 59 -14.91 -1.49 11.24
N SER A 60 -15.13 -1.87 9.98
CA SER A 60 -14.95 -0.95 8.84
C SER A 60 -15.89 0.26 8.89
N ARG A 61 -17.12 0.09 9.39
CA ARG A 61 -18.06 1.19 9.59
C ARG A 61 -17.60 2.11 10.72
N ASP A 62 -17.06 1.50 11.77
CA ASP A 62 -16.63 2.18 12.98
C ASP A 62 -15.11 2.49 12.95
N LEU A 63 -14.56 2.73 11.75
CA LEU A 63 -13.14 3.04 11.57
C LEU A 63 -12.81 4.38 12.28
N PRO A 64 -11.88 4.40 13.25
CA PRO A 64 -11.57 5.62 13.98
C PRO A 64 -10.98 6.72 13.09
N ASP A 65 -11.25 7.97 13.41
CA ASP A 65 -10.81 9.12 12.60
C ASP A 65 -9.29 9.20 12.43
N TRP A 66 -8.52 8.77 13.43
CA TRP A 66 -7.06 8.74 13.37
C TRP A 66 -6.50 7.61 12.46
N ARG A 67 -7.34 6.67 12.02
CA ARG A 67 -7.04 5.67 10.98
C ARG A 67 -7.56 6.06 9.59
N ARG A 68 -8.38 7.11 9.50
CA ARG A 68 -8.96 7.59 8.25
C ARG A 68 -8.16 8.78 7.73
N LEU A 69 -8.11 8.94 6.42
CA LEU A 69 -7.60 10.16 5.82
C LEU A 69 -8.37 11.38 6.35
N PRO A 70 -7.69 12.42 6.87
CA PRO A 70 -8.35 13.64 7.29
C PRO A 70 -9.03 14.36 6.12
N GLN A 71 -10.27 14.81 6.32
CA GLN A 71 -11.06 15.52 5.29
C GLN A 71 -10.78 17.03 5.22
N ALA A 72 -10.00 17.60 6.15
CA ALA A 72 -9.73 19.03 6.25
C ALA A 72 -8.26 19.31 6.57
N ASP A 73 -7.77 20.47 6.13
CA ASP A 73 -6.36 20.90 6.26
C ASP A 73 -5.91 21.13 7.71
N SER A 74 -6.82 21.11 8.68
CA SER A 74 -6.54 21.45 10.08
C SER A 74 -5.51 20.54 10.76
N ASN A 75 -5.26 19.36 10.20
CA ASN A 75 -4.27 18.40 10.71
C ASN A 75 -3.05 18.21 9.80
N LEU A 76 -2.98 18.94 8.68
CA LEU A 76 -1.87 18.88 7.75
C LEU A 76 -0.63 19.55 8.39
N ARG A 77 0.46 18.79 8.50
CA ARG A 77 1.76 19.29 8.99
C ARG A 77 2.63 19.77 7.84
N ALA A 78 2.64 19.03 6.74
CA ALA A 78 3.40 19.35 5.55
C ALA A 78 2.75 18.71 4.33
N SER A 79 2.87 19.38 3.19
CA SER A 79 2.53 18.83 1.88
C SER A 79 3.74 18.94 0.98
N TYR A 80 4.03 17.88 0.24
CA TYR A 80 5.15 17.83 -0.67
C TYR A 80 4.60 17.54 -2.07
N ASP A 81 4.77 18.51 -2.96
CA ASP A 81 4.47 18.35 -4.37
C ASP A 81 5.59 17.54 -5.03
N ILE A 82 5.50 16.22 -4.86
CA ILE A 82 6.45 15.25 -5.40
C ILE A 82 5.83 14.50 -6.58
N SER A 83 6.69 14.10 -7.51
CA SER A 83 6.36 13.19 -8.59
C SER A 83 7.55 12.25 -8.79
N LEU A 84 7.60 11.18 -7.99
CA LEU A 84 8.71 10.23 -8.01
C LEU A 84 8.34 9.05 -8.92
N PRO A 85 9.08 8.81 -10.01
CA PRO A 85 8.81 7.67 -10.87
C PRO A 85 9.27 6.37 -10.20
N PHE A 86 8.45 5.33 -10.31
CA PHE A 86 8.91 3.98 -10.01
C PHE A 86 9.84 3.52 -11.14
N PRO A 87 10.93 2.78 -10.84
CA PRO A 87 11.74 2.15 -11.86
C PRO A 87 10.96 0.98 -12.49
N ALA A 88 10.06 1.31 -13.41
CA ALA A 88 9.19 0.40 -14.14
C ALA A 88 9.54 0.39 -15.65
N ASP A 89 8.89 -0.50 -16.41
CA ASP A 89 8.99 -0.54 -17.87
C ASP A 89 8.56 0.81 -18.49
N PRO A 90 9.24 1.31 -19.54
CA PRO A 90 8.91 2.58 -20.21
C PRO A 90 7.46 2.71 -20.70
N SER A 91 6.77 1.59 -20.91
CA SER A 91 5.37 1.55 -21.38
C SER A 91 4.34 2.01 -20.35
N LEU A 92 4.71 2.09 -19.07
CA LEU A 92 3.82 2.51 -17.99
C LEU A 92 4.49 3.56 -17.10
N ASP A 93 4.01 4.80 -17.17
CA ASP A 93 4.49 5.85 -16.26
C ASP A 93 3.78 5.74 -14.91
N LEU A 94 4.39 4.99 -14.00
CA LEU A 94 3.92 4.81 -12.63
C LEU A 94 4.68 5.74 -11.68
N ARG A 95 3.96 6.50 -10.86
CA ARG A 95 4.54 7.50 -9.96
C ARG A 95 3.93 7.49 -8.57
N LEU A 96 4.76 7.84 -7.58
CA LEU A 96 4.34 8.27 -6.25
C LEU A 96 4.15 9.79 -6.27
N THR A 97 2.97 10.26 -5.88
CA THR A 97 2.61 11.69 -5.91
C THR A 97 1.83 12.12 -4.66
N ASN A 98 1.62 13.43 -4.53
CA ASN A 98 0.73 14.05 -3.53
C ASN A 98 1.00 13.56 -2.09
N LEU A 99 2.23 13.76 -1.62
CA LEU A 99 2.63 13.30 -0.30
C LEU A 99 2.21 14.32 0.76
N GLN A 100 1.30 13.94 1.64
CA GLN A 100 0.74 14.82 2.66
C GLN A 100 0.94 14.21 4.06
N LEU A 101 1.73 14.88 4.88
CA LEU A 101 2.00 14.46 6.25
C LEU A 101 1.00 15.14 7.18
N PHE A 102 0.18 14.33 7.84
CA PHE A 102 -0.77 14.77 8.87
C PHE A 102 -0.23 14.45 10.26
N ARG A 103 -0.88 14.99 11.30
CA ARG A 103 -0.64 14.58 12.69
C ARG A 103 -0.92 13.10 12.93
N THR A 104 -1.89 12.52 12.20
CA THR A 104 -2.38 11.15 12.38
C THR A 104 -1.79 10.14 11.42
N GLY A 105 -1.11 10.58 10.36
CA GLY A 105 -0.52 9.66 9.39
C GLY A 105 0.09 10.36 8.19
N LEU A 106 0.49 9.58 7.20
CA LEU A 106 1.03 10.02 5.91
C LEU A 106 0.07 9.57 4.80
N ALA A 107 -0.46 10.52 4.03
CA ALA A 107 -1.21 10.25 2.82
C ALA A 107 -0.31 10.35 1.60
N PHE A 108 -0.58 9.52 0.60
CA PHE A 108 0.11 9.55 -0.68
C PHE A 108 -0.72 8.90 -1.76
N HIS A 109 -0.44 9.26 -3.00
CA HIS A 109 -1.09 8.69 -4.18
C HIS A 109 -0.09 7.85 -4.97
N VAL A 110 -0.55 6.70 -5.46
CA VAL A 110 0.17 5.96 -6.51
C VAL A 110 -0.65 6.10 -7.78
N VAL A 111 -0.02 6.59 -8.83
CA VAL A 111 -0.67 7.04 -10.06
C VAL A 111 0.02 6.44 -11.26
N ALA A 112 -0.73 5.73 -12.09
CA ALA A 112 -0.33 5.33 -13.43
C ALA A 112 -0.86 6.31 -14.46
N HIS A 113 -0.02 6.66 -15.42
CA HIS A 113 -0.40 7.35 -16.64
C HIS A 113 -0.22 6.42 -17.84
N GLU A 114 -1.31 6.21 -18.55
CA GLU A 114 -1.39 5.43 -19.79
C GLU A 114 -1.47 6.44 -20.96
N PRO A 115 -0.36 6.70 -21.67
CA PRO A 115 -0.35 7.64 -22.79
C PRO A 115 -1.14 7.07 -23.97
N THR A 116 -1.97 7.90 -24.61
CA THR A 116 -2.73 7.52 -25.81
C THR A 116 -2.43 8.49 -26.94
N PRO A 117 -1.29 8.37 -27.63
CA PRO A 117 -0.76 9.42 -28.51
C PRO A 117 -1.58 9.67 -29.79
N GLU A 118 -2.51 8.79 -30.15
CA GLU A 118 -3.25 8.88 -31.41
C GLU A 118 -4.53 9.71 -31.29
N GLU A 119 -5.31 9.56 -30.21
CA GLU A 119 -6.54 10.32 -29.96
C GLU A 119 -6.80 10.46 -28.44
N MET A 120 -7.55 11.50 -28.06
CA MET A 120 -7.94 11.69 -26.66
C MET A 120 -8.87 10.56 -26.20
N PRO A 121 -8.57 9.91 -25.06
CA PRO A 121 -9.34 8.77 -24.60
C PRO A 121 -10.69 9.21 -24.02
N SER A 122 -11.69 8.31 -24.10
CA SER A 122 -13.01 8.50 -23.50
C SER A 122 -13.19 7.60 -22.27
N LEU A 123 -13.72 8.15 -21.18
CA LEU A 123 -14.07 7.39 -19.98
C LEU A 123 -15.30 6.49 -20.18
N ALA A 124 -16.08 6.69 -21.24
CA ALA A 124 -17.32 5.95 -21.49
C ALA A 124 -17.09 4.53 -22.08
N GLN A 125 -15.87 4.25 -22.55
CA GLN A 125 -15.49 2.94 -23.11
C GLN A 125 -14.34 2.34 -22.28
N PRO A 126 -14.68 1.69 -21.16
CA PRO A 126 -13.71 0.94 -20.37
C PRO A 126 -13.00 -0.14 -21.24
N SER A 127 -11.67 -0.10 -21.36
CA SER A 127 -10.89 -1.20 -21.95
C SER A 127 -10.93 -2.42 -21.02
N ASN A 128 -10.86 -3.65 -21.55
CA ASN A 128 -10.82 -4.84 -20.70
C ASN A 128 -9.53 -4.97 -19.89
N GLU A 129 -8.49 -4.22 -20.24
CA GLU A 129 -7.17 -4.16 -19.59
C GLU A 129 -7.08 -2.96 -18.65
N GLN A 130 -8.13 -2.69 -17.87
CA GLN A 130 -8.12 -1.54 -16.95
C GLN A 130 -7.32 -1.82 -15.69
N MET A 131 -6.38 -0.92 -15.40
CA MET A 131 -5.70 -0.91 -14.11
C MET A 131 -6.69 -0.54 -12.99
N ASN A 132 -6.51 -1.16 -11.82
CA ASN A 132 -7.29 -0.88 -10.63
C ASN A 132 -6.36 -0.70 -9.43
N PHE A 133 -6.39 0.51 -8.89
CA PHE A 133 -5.58 0.88 -7.74
C PHE A 133 -6.33 0.70 -6.41
N GLY A 134 -7.43 -0.05 -6.43
CA GLY A 134 -8.22 -0.36 -5.25
C GLY A 134 -7.44 -1.15 -4.19
N SER A 135 -8.02 -1.18 -3.00
CA SER A 135 -7.42 -1.73 -1.79
C SER A 135 -7.35 -3.27 -1.81
N ARG A 136 -8.52 -3.90 -1.85
CA ARG A 136 -8.64 -5.32 -1.53
C ARG A 136 -8.32 -6.23 -2.70
N ILE A 137 -7.24 -6.99 -2.60
CA ILE A 137 -6.99 -8.15 -3.46
C ILE A 137 -8.01 -9.23 -3.10
N LYS A 138 -8.72 -9.75 -4.10
CA LYS A 138 -9.65 -10.86 -3.92
C LYS A 138 -9.12 -12.10 -4.63
N PRO A 139 -9.29 -13.31 -4.06
CA PRO A 139 -8.96 -14.54 -4.75
C PRO A 139 -9.66 -14.60 -6.11
N GLY A 140 -8.88 -14.82 -7.18
CA GLY A 140 -9.40 -14.96 -8.54
C GLY A 140 -9.70 -13.66 -9.30
N GLU A 141 -9.43 -12.47 -8.74
CA GLU A 141 -9.53 -11.18 -9.47
C GLU A 141 -8.11 -10.69 -9.89
N PRO A 142 -7.68 -10.90 -11.16
CA PRO A 142 -6.31 -10.61 -11.63
C PRO A 142 -6.05 -9.13 -11.97
N HIS A 143 -6.77 -8.18 -11.38
CA HIS A 143 -6.69 -6.79 -11.81
C HIS A 143 -6.59 -5.84 -10.63
N ARG A 144 -5.66 -6.04 -9.69
CA ARG A 144 -5.46 -5.07 -8.60
C ARG A 144 -3.99 -4.87 -8.28
N ILE A 145 -3.60 -3.62 -8.08
CA ILE A 145 -2.26 -3.26 -7.62
C ILE A 145 -1.96 -3.92 -6.27
N ARG A 146 -0.75 -4.44 -6.13
CA ARG A 146 -0.18 -4.87 -4.86
C ARG A 146 0.71 -3.73 -4.37
N LEU A 147 0.25 -3.04 -3.33
CA LEU A 147 1.01 -1.99 -2.67
C LEU A 147 1.53 -2.53 -1.34
N ILE A 148 2.84 -2.39 -1.15
CA ILE A 148 3.56 -2.86 0.02
C ILE A 148 4.32 -1.67 0.60
N VAL A 149 4.19 -1.45 1.91
CA VAL A 149 4.91 -0.40 2.62
C VAL A 149 5.76 -1.06 3.70
N ASP A 150 7.07 -0.93 3.56
CA ASP A 150 8.05 -1.38 4.53
C ASP A 150 8.56 -0.15 5.32
N THR A 151 8.54 -0.28 6.64
CA THR A 151 9.08 0.71 7.59
C THR A 151 10.20 0.07 8.40
N ILE A 152 11.29 0.81 8.64
CA ILE A 152 12.51 0.26 9.26
C ILE A 152 12.27 -0.43 10.61
N THR A 153 11.31 0.07 11.38
CA THR A 153 11.02 -0.35 12.77
C THR A 153 9.69 -1.06 12.92
N GLY A 154 8.88 -1.15 11.86
CA GLY A 154 7.53 -1.67 11.92
C GLY A 154 7.29 -2.91 11.04
N PRO A 155 6.06 -3.45 11.08
CA PRO A 155 5.66 -4.52 10.19
C PRO A 155 5.65 -4.04 8.73
N ILE A 156 5.80 -5.00 7.80
CA ILE A 156 5.53 -4.77 6.38
C ILE A 156 4.03 -4.77 6.19
N LEU A 157 3.51 -3.70 5.61
CA LEU A 157 2.08 -3.46 5.41
C LEU A 157 1.71 -3.71 3.95
N ALA A 158 0.47 -4.14 3.72
CA ALA A 158 -0.07 -4.30 2.38
C ALA A 158 -1.49 -3.72 2.27
N ASN A 159 -1.83 -3.23 1.08
CA ASN A 159 -3.19 -2.75 0.76
C ASN A 159 -4.25 -3.87 0.74
N SER A 160 -3.83 -5.14 0.77
CA SER A 160 -4.72 -6.31 0.70
C SER A 160 -5.63 -6.51 1.92
N THR A 161 -5.38 -5.81 3.02
CA THR A 161 -6.17 -5.93 4.26
C THR A 161 -7.54 -5.27 4.14
N HIS A 162 -8.56 -5.83 4.79
CA HIS A 162 -9.87 -5.20 4.84
C HIS A 162 -9.79 -3.90 5.66
N PRO A 163 -10.57 -2.84 5.33
CA PRO A 163 -10.66 -1.64 6.17
C PRO A 163 -11.04 -1.91 7.65
N GLY A 164 -11.58 -3.08 7.96
CA GLY A 164 -11.91 -3.51 9.32
C GLY A 164 -10.80 -4.29 10.04
N ASP A 165 -9.71 -4.60 9.35
CA ASP A 165 -8.57 -5.35 9.88
C ASP A 165 -7.59 -4.46 10.65
N TYR A 166 -7.87 -3.16 10.76
CA TYR A 166 -7.02 -2.22 11.50
C TYR A 166 -6.70 -2.76 12.91
N PRO A 167 -5.45 -2.59 13.38
CA PRO A 167 -5.03 -3.08 14.67
C PRO A 167 -5.66 -2.25 15.80
N ASP A 168 -5.91 -2.91 16.93
CA ASP A 168 -6.53 -2.28 18.11
C ASP A 168 -5.58 -1.31 18.81
N ASP A 169 -4.26 -1.56 18.75
CA ASP A 169 -3.24 -0.63 19.25
C ASP A 169 -3.14 0.57 18.29
N PRO A 170 -3.33 1.81 18.77
CA PRO A 170 -3.20 3.00 17.94
C PRO A 170 -1.77 3.26 17.43
N ASN A 171 -0.76 2.71 18.08
CA ASN A 171 0.64 2.86 17.68
C ASN A 171 1.09 1.81 16.66
N GLU A 172 0.33 0.73 16.47
CA GLU A 172 0.65 -0.28 15.47
C GLU A 172 0.40 0.29 14.05
N PRO A 173 1.39 0.28 13.14
CA PRO A 173 1.21 0.78 11.79
C PRO A 173 0.11 0.06 11.02
N TRP A 174 -0.64 0.82 10.24
CA TRP A 174 -1.67 0.30 9.36
C TRP A 174 -1.78 1.14 8.10
N LEU A 175 -1.90 0.46 6.97
CA LEU A 175 -2.07 1.06 5.66
C LEU A 175 -3.55 1.04 5.28
N TYR A 176 -4.22 2.16 5.50
CA TYR A 176 -5.54 2.36 4.94
C TYR A 176 -5.41 2.61 3.44
N SER A 177 -6.28 1.98 2.67
CA SER A 177 -6.38 2.20 1.24
C SER A 177 -7.73 2.83 0.96
N GLY A 178 -7.68 4.08 0.51
CA GLY A 178 -8.83 4.94 0.27
C GLY A 178 -9.45 4.70 -1.10
N ARG A 179 -9.73 5.79 -1.80
CA ARG A 179 -10.43 5.76 -3.09
C ARG A 179 -9.47 5.40 -4.21
N SER A 180 -9.95 4.62 -5.18
CA SER A 180 -9.35 4.56 -6.52
C SER A 180 -10.12 5.46 -7.46
N TRP A 181 -9.41 6.08 -8.41
CA TRP A 181 -10.01 6.96 -9.41
C TRP A 181 -9.39 6.73 -10.78
N ARG A 182 -10.10 7.23 -11.78
CA ARG A 182 -9.68 7.29 -13.16
C ARG A 182 -10.10 8.64 -13.72
N GLY A 183 -9.25 9.26 -14.50
CA GLY A 183 -9.48 10.55 -15.12
C GLY A 183 -8.76 10.69 -16.44
N ILE A 184 -9.19 11.65 -17.24
CA ILE A 184 -8.49 12.06 -18.45
C ILE A 184 -7.44 13.09 -18.04
N ALA A 185 -6.18 12.86 -18.40
CA ALA A 185 -5.11 13.86 -18.26
C ALA A 185 -4.90 14.54 -19.60
N GLU A 186 -5.66 15.60 -19.86
CA GLU A 186 -5.62 16.35 -21.13
C GLU A 186 -4.22 16.90 -21.43
N ASN A 187 -3.52 17.35 -20.38
CA ASN A 187 -2.16 17.89 -20.47
C ASN A 187 -1.10 16.82 -20.78
N LEU A 188 -1.37 15.56 -20.48
CA LEU A 188 -0.47 14.42 -20.74
C LEU A 188 -0.94 13.56 -21.92
N PHE A 189 -2.09 13.90 -22.51
CA PHE A 189 -2.71 13.20 -23.63
C PHE A 189 -2.88 11.69 -23.33
N GLY A 190 -3.65 11.40 -22.28
CA GLY A 190 -3.83 10.02 -21.83
C GLY A 190 -4.83 9.86 -20.69
N ILE A 191 -4.83 8.66 -20.12
CA ILE A 191 -5.64 8.29 -18.96
C ILE A 191 -4.75 8.24 -17.73
N THR A 192 -5.23 8.82 -16.64
CA THR A 192 -4.63 8.67 -15.33
C THR A 192 -5.49 7.77 -14.47
N THR A 193 -4.89 6.71 -13.94
CA THR A 193 -5.51 5.82 -12.97
C THR A 193 -4.72 5.91 -11.67
N GLY A 194 -5.39 6.12 -10.54
CA GLY A 194 -4.69 6.29 -9.27
C GLY A 194 -5.43 5.73 -8.07
N GLY A 195 -4.67 5.54 -6.99
CA GLY A 195 -5.17 5.13 -5.69
C GLY A 195 -4.59 5.97 -4.57
N GLU A 196 -5.40 6.24 -3.56
CA GLU A 196 -5.04 7.00 -2.38
C GLU A 196 -4.82 6.06 -1.22
N TYR A 197 -3.72 6.29 -0.51
CA TYR A 197 -3.30 5.46 0.60
C TYR A 197 -2.95 6.34 1.79
N PHE A 198 -3.19 5.83 2.98
CA PHE A 198 -2.95 6.52 4.23
C PHE A 198 -2.30 5.59 5.25
N LEU A 199 -1.03 5.85 5.55
CA LEU A 199 -0.24 5.16 6.56
C LEU A 199 -0.44 5.84 7.92
N SER A 200 -0.95 5.10 8.91
CA SER A 200 -1.16 5.60 10.28
C SER A 200 -0.51 4.67 11.31
N PRO A 201 0.10 5.16 12.39
CA PRO A 201 0.46 6.56 12.65
C PRO A 201 1.54 7.07 11.65
N PRO A 202 1.96 8.35 11.73
CA PRO A 202 3.04 8.83 10.86
C PRO A 202 4.33 8.00 11.05
N PRO A 203 5.04 7.68 9.96
CA PRO A 203 6.28 6.94 10.06
C PRO A 203 7.39 7.76 10.69
N GLN A 204 8.27 7.11 11.46
CA GLN A 204 9.35 7.75 12.23
C GLN A 204 10.73 7.61 11.56
N GLY A 205 10.79 7.22 10.29
CA GLY A 205 12.04 7.00 9.56
C GLY A 205 11.81 6.73 8.08
N PRO A 206 12.82 6.19 7.39
CA PRO A 206 12.73 5.85 5.97
C PRO A 206 11.58 4.89 5.66
N LEU A 207 11.02 5.08 4.47
CA LEU A 207 9.94 4.27 3.91
C LEU A 207 10.39 3.65 2.60
N TRP A 208 10.07 2.37 2.44
CA TRP A 208 10.14 1.69 1.15
C TRP A 208 8.71 1.41 0.70
N ILE A 209 8.32 2.00 -0.42
CA ILE A 209 7.04 1.73 -1.06
C ILE A 209 7.32 0.86 -2.26
N THR A 210 6.88 -0.40 -2.20
CA THR A 210 6.96 -1.35 -3.29
C THR A 210 5.61 -1.49 -3.96
N VAL A 211 5.59 -1.37 -5.28
CA VAL A 211 4.43 -1.66 -6.11
C VAL A 211 4.71 -2.89 -6.95
N SER A 212 3.74 -3.79 -7.04
CA SER A 212 3.73 -4.91 -7.97
C SER A 212 2.38 -4.97 -8.69
N TYR A 213 2.40 -5.24 -9.99
CA TYR A 213 1.19 -5.46 -10.77
C TYR A 213 1.48 -6.49 -11.88
N PRO A 214 1.68 -7.78 -11.52
CA PRO A 214 2.15 -8.81 -12.44
C PRO A 214 1.24 -8.97 -13.65
N GLU A 215 -0.06 -8.73 -13.49
CA GLU A 215 -1.05 -8.86 -14.57
C GLU A 215 -0.93 -7.76 -15.63
N PHE A 216 -0.19 -6.69 -15.32
CA PHE A 216 0.23 -5.63 -16.24
C PHE A 216 1.73 -5.69 -16.57
N GLY A 217 2.38 -6.82 -16.30
CA GLY A 217 3.82 -7.01 -16.52
C GLY A 217 4.72 -6.19 -15.59
N LEU A 218 4.15 -5.57 -14.55
CA LEU A 218 4.92 -4.77 -13.60
C LEU A 218 5.51 -5.67 -12.52
N ALA A 219 6.80 -5.96 -12.66
CA ALA A 219 7.60 -6.60 -11.61
C ALA A 219 7.65 -5.71 -10.35
N PRO A 220 7.90 -6.30 -9.16
CA PRO A 220 7.98 -5.52 -7.92
C PRO A 220 9.06 -4.45 -8.02
N THR A 221 8.65 -3.21 -7.88
CA THR A 221 9.49 -2.03 -8.02
C THR A 221 9.34 -1.13 -6.81
N THR A 222 10.45 -0.59 -6.30
CA THR A 222 10.49 0.07 -4.99
C THR A 222 11.05 1.47 -5.10
N ILE A 223 10.39 2.41 -4.43
CA ILE A 223 10.93 3.73 -4.14
C ILE A 223 11.28 3.76 -2.66
N GLU A 224 12.49 4.21 -2.37
CA GLU A 224 12.91 4.59 -1.02
C GLU A 224 12.81 6.11 -0.89
N PHE A 225 12.22 6.58 0.19
CA PHE A 225 12.31 7.99 0.56
C PHE A 225 12.24 8.18 2.07
N GLU A 226 12.88 9.24 2.53
CA GLU A 226 12.74 9.74 3.89
C GLU A 226 11.88 10.99 3.84
N LEU A 227 10.91 11.10 4.76
CA LEU A 227 10.20 12.36 4.94
C LEU A 227 11.22 13.40 5.41
N PRO A 228 11.26 14.60 4.80
CA PRO A 228 12.10 15.69 5.31
C PRO A 228 11.83 15.84 6.80
N GLN A 229 12.85 15.59 7.62
CA GLN A 229 12.70 15.61 9.06
C GLN A 229 12.15 16.98 9.46
N LEU A 230 10.97 16.98 10.07
CA LEU A 230 10.41 18.17 10.68
C LEU A 230 11.30 18.52 11.87
N LEU A 231 12.27 19.41 11.66
CA LEU A 231 12.88 20.20 12.72
C LEU A 231 11.79 20.98 13.47
#